data_AF-A0A525JBI3-F1
#
_entry.id   AF-A0A525JBI3-F1
#
_cell.length_a   1.000
_cell.length_b   1.000
_cell.length_c   1.000
_cell.angle_alpha   90.00
_cell.angle_beta   90.00
_cell.angle_gamma   90.00
#
_symmetry.space_group_name_H-M   'P 1'
#
loop_
_entity.id
_entity.type
_entity.pdbx_description
1 polymer ?
#
loop_
_entity_poly.entity_id
_entity_poly.type
_entity_poly.pdbx_seq_one_letter_code
_entity_poly.pdbx_strand_id
1 'polypeptide(L)'
;MAGLRMALPLALGISALALVSACDNGPSAVAKKASGSEVATANGPERSSGGGSDRRGGYGDDAPRVDHRKDEVAKAEDGKPVWAASRRFSAEEGAERQFERDGATFDAKTVDQYVRKAHAFVGHPPKGTLTLTRKNGDTLFYDPKDNVFAVASKDGAPRTMFKPDDGMAYWEKQKDREERSSSRRSSRSADDDA
;
A
#
# COMPACT_ATOMS: atom_id res chain seq x y z
N MET A 1 47.43 -9.98 41.51
CA MET A 1 48.42 -9.00 41.02
C MET A 1 47.74 -8.21 39.89
N ALA A 2 47.53 -6.91 40.13
CA ALA A 2 47.19 -5.80 39.22
C ALA A 2 46.20 -6.07 38.05
N GLY A 3 45.02 -5.47 37.93
CA GLY A 3 44.52 -4.19 38.44
C GLY A 3 44.86 -3.04 37.49
N LEU A 4 43.89 -2.61 36.67
CA LEU A 4 43.86 -1.23 36.16
C LEU A 4 42.41 -0.73 36.14
N ARG A 5 42.20 0.36 36.87
CA ARG A 5 40.94 1.08 37.10
C ARG A 5 40.98 2.42 36.34
N MET A 6 39.81 3.05 36.24
CA MET A 6 39.57 4.50 36.08
C MET A 6 39.70 5.08 34.66
N ALA A 7 38.90 6.06 34.21
CA ALA A 7 37.75 6.77 34.80
C ALA A 7 37.03 7.57 33.68
N LEU A 8 35.73 7.79 33.87
CA LEU A 8 34.93 8.86 33.24
C LEU A 8 35.40 10.23 33.77
N PRO A 9 35.26 11.31 32.97
CA PRO A 9 34.84 12.59 33.50
C PRO A 9 33.51 13.06 32.91
N LEU A 10 32.60 13.39 33.82
CA LEU A 10 31.50 14.34 33.67
C LEU A 10 32.03 15.66 33.10
N ALA A 11 31.30 16.27 32.17
CA ALA A 11 31.34 17.71 31.93
C ALA A 11 29.91 18.28 32.07
N LEU A 12 29.71 19.03 33.14
CA LEU A 12 28.60 19.95 33.36
C LEU A 12 28.85 21.24 32.58
N GLY A 13 27.85 21.71 31.83
CA GLY A 13 27.83 23.04 31.22
C GLY A 13 26.40 23.57 31.17
N ILE A 14 26.14 24.69 31.84
CA ILE A 14 24.81 25.22 32.15
C ILE A 14 24.32 26.18 31.05
N SER A 15 22.99 26.23 30.92
CA SER A 15 22.13 27.37 30.57
C SER A 15 22.35 28.17 29.28
N ALA A 16 21.35 28.10 28.40
CA ALA A 16 20.70 29.31 27.89
C ALA A 16 19.20 29.05 27.69
N LEU A 17 18.37 29.75 28.46
CA LEU A 17 16.95 29.93 28.17
C LEU A 17 16.84 30.74 26.87
N ALA A 18 16.09 30.21 25.91
CA ALA A 18 15.48 31.00 24.84
C ALA A 18 13.97 30.67 24.84
N LEU A 19 13.21 31.50 25.55
CA LEU A 19 11.80 31.74 25.25
C LEU A 19 11.75 32.44 23.89
N VAL A 20 10.87 32.02 22.98
CA VAL A 20 10.03 32.88 22.14
C VAL A 20 9.19 32.03 21.18
N SER A 21 7.89 32.37 21.19
CA SER A 21 6.85 32.09 20.18
C SER A 21 6.38 30.65 20.00
N ALA A 22 5.45 30.28 20.88
CA ALA A 22 4.29 29.51 20.44
C ALA A 22 3.57 30.31 19.34
N CYS A 23 3.70 29.89 18.08
CA CYS A 23 2.74 30.24 17.06
C CYS A 23 1.48 29.41 17.34
N ASP A 24 0.58 30.03 18.09
CA ASP A 24 -0.83 29.70 18.17
C ASP A 24 -1.39 29.61 16.74
N ASN A 25 -1.49 28.41 16.19
CA ASN A 25 -2.41 28.14 15.08
C ASN A 25 -3.79 27.98 15.71
N GLY A 26 -4.37 29.12 16.06
CA GLY A 26 -5.72 29.24 16.59
C GLY A 26 -6.76 28.61 15.67
N PRO A 27 -7.93 28.24 16.22
CA PRO A 27 -8.99 27.56 15.48
C PRO A 27 -9.49 28.48 14.37
N SER A 28 -9.22 28.11 13.12
CA SER A 28 -9.84 28.77 11.97
C SER A 28 -11.35 28.64 12.07
N ALA A 29 -11.99 29.77 12.37
CA ALA A 29 -13.41 29.93 12.54
C ALA A 29 -14.15 29.55 11.25
N VAL A 30 -14.94 28.48 11.31
CA VAL A 30 -16.05 28.30 10.37
C VAL A 30 -17.05 29.43 10.62
N ALA A 31 -17.15 30.36 9.68
CA ALA A 31 -18.15 31.41 9.70
C ALA A 31 -19.56 30.77 9.62
N LYS A 32 -20.19 30.56 10.78
CA LYS A 32 -21.65 30.38 10.84
C LYS A 32 -22.28 31.74 10.63
N LYS A 33 -22.72 32.03 9.40
CA LYS A 33 -23.66 33.14 9.16
C LYS A 33 -25.07 32.65 9.49
N ALA A 34 -25.58 33.06 10.64
CA ALA A 34 -26.99 32.95 10.99
C ALA A 34 -27.69 34.30 10.76
N SER A 35 -28.79 34.21 10.00
CA SER A 35 -30.01 35.03 9.91
C SER A 35 -29.98 36.53 10.18
N GLY A 36 -30.35 37.29 9.15
CA GLY A 36 -31.08 38.56 9.23
C GLY A 36 -32.17 38.57 8.16
N SER A 37 -33.42 38.71 8.58
CA SER A 37 -34.62 38.79 7.76
C SER A 37 -34.75 40.19 7.18
N GLU A 38 -34.86 40.34 5.86
CA GLU A 38 -35.74 41.36 5.26
C GLU A 38 -36.05 41.03 3.79
N VAL A 39 -37.28 41.36 3.42
CA VAL A 39 -38.01 40.98 2.21
C VAL A 39 -37.70 41.92 1.05
N ALA A 40 -37.57 41.39 -0.18
CA ALA A 40 -38.07 42.00 -1.42
C ALA A 40 -37.75 41.15 -2.67
N THR A 41 -38.80 40.95 -3.46
CA THR A 41 -38.93 40.36 -4.80
C THR A 41 -37.84 40.72 -5.83
N ALA A 42 -37.31 39.72 -6.55
CA ALA A 42 -37.31 39.63 -8.04
C ALA A 42 -36.30 38.58 -8.56
N ASN A 43 -36.80 37.65 -9.38
CA ASN A 43 -36.13 36.74 -10.34
C ASN A 43 -34.59 36.59 -10.26
N GLY A 44 -34.11 35.40 -9.85
CA GLY A 44 -32.71 34.98 -9.97
C GLY A 44 -32.58 33.64 -10.70
N PRO A 45 -31.59 33.47 -11.61
CA PRO A 45 -31.36 32.23 -12.35
C PRO A 45 -30.77 31.12 -11.46
N GLU A 46 -30.96 29.89 -11.94
CA GLU A 46 -30.63 28.62 -11.29
C GLU A 46 -29.19 28.53 -10.76
N ARG A 47 -29.07 28.00 -9.54
CA ARG A 47 -27.80 27.73 -8.86
C ARG A 47 -27.16 26.47 -9.43
N SER A 48 -26.27 26.60 -10.42
CA SER A 48 -25.30 25.55 -10.73
C SER A 48 -24.15 25.63 -9.72
N SER A 49 -24.07 24.61 -8.86
CA SER A 49 -22.93 24.39 -7.98
C SER A 49 -21.80 23.75 -8.79
N GLY A 50 -20.73 24.51 -9.01
CA GLY A 50 -19.52 24.04 -9.68
C GLY A 50 -18.33 24.93 -9.35
N GLY A 51 -18.04 25.07 -8.05
CA GLY A 51 -16.84 25.74 -7.56
C GLY A 51 -15.60 24.91 -7.85
N GLY A 52 -14.64 25.53 -8.53
CA GLY A 52 -13.43 24.91 -9.04
C GLY A 52 -12.51 24.29 -7.97
N SER A 53 -11.76 23.31 -8.43
CA SER A 53 -10.46 22.96 -7.86
C SER A 53 -9.45 22.87 -8.99
N ASP A 54 -9.03 24.03 -9.49
CA ASP A 54 -7.78 24.17 -10.24
C ASP A 54 -6.61 23.90 -9.29
N ARG A 55 -6.36 22.62 -8.99
CA ARG A 55 -5.08 22.16 -8.44
C ARG A 55 -4.23 21.67 -9.59
N ARG A 56 -3.41 22.61 -10.06
CA ARG A 56 -2.21 22.40 -10.88
C ARG A 56 -1.40 21.21 -10.39
N GLY A 57 -1.53 20.09 -11.09
CA GLY A 57 -0.63 18.95 -11.09
C GLY A 57 -0.58 18.42 -12.51
N GLY A 58 0.30 19.01 -13.33
CA GLY A 58 0.45 18.67 -14.74
C GLY A 58 1.04 17.28 -14.93
N TYR A 59 0.17 16.32 -15.23
CA TYR A 59 0.43 15.16 -16.09
C TYR A 59 -0.92 14.84 -16.73
N GLY A 60 -1.02 14.91 -18.06
CA GLY A 60 -2.30 14.81 -18.77
C GLY A 60 -3.05 13.51 -18.41
N ASP A 61 -4.18 13.64 -17.73
CA ASP A 61 -4.99 12.52 -17.21
C ASP A 61 -6.34 12.40 -17.96
N ASP A 62 -6.39 12.86 -19.22
CA ASP A 62 -7.57 12.72 -20.11
C ASP A 62 -7.42 11.58 -21.14
N ALA A 63 -6.39 10.74 -21.01
CA ALA A 63 -6.33 9.49 -21.77
C ALA A 63 -7.13 8.40 -21.02
N PRO A 64 -8.01 7.64 -21.69
CA PRO A 64 -8.70 6.53 -21.06
C PRO A 64 -7.68 5.52 -20.51
N ARG A 65 -7.71 5.26 -19.20
CA ARG A 65 -6.86 4.26 -18.56
C ARG A 65 -7.20 2.87 -19.11
N VAL A 66 -6.26 2.26 -19.82
CA VAL A 66 -6.40 0.90 -20.34
C VAL A 66 -6.44 -0.09 -19.18
N ASP A 67 -7.40 -1.02 -19.20
CA ASP A 67 -7.52 -2.09 -18.19
C ASP A 67 -6.77 -3.33 -18.66
N HIS A 68 -5.59 -3.56 -18.08
CA HIS A 68 -4.68 -4.63 -18.49
C HIS A 68 -5.05 -6.02 -17.98
N ARG A 69 -6.14 -6.19 -17.20
CA ARG A 69 -6.49 -7.50 -16.61
C ARG A 69 -6.82 -8.58 -17.64
N LYS A 70 -7.14 -8.19 -18.87
CA LYS A 70 -7.51 -9.09 -19.97
C LYS A 70 -6.40 -9.23 -21.02
N ASP A 71 -5.26 -8.60 -20.81
CA ASP A 71 -4.15 -8.66 -21.75
C ASP A 71 -3.65 -10.10 -21.85
N GLU A 72 -3.19 -10.48 -23.04
CA GLU A 72 -2.50 -11.74 -23.23
C GLU A 72 -1.15 -11.66 -22.54
N VAL A 73 -0.90 -12.57 -21.60
CA VAL A 73 0.33 -12.58 -20.80
C VAL A 73 1.22 -13.72 -21.24
N ALA A 74 2.51 -13.43 -21.42
CA ALA A 74 3.51 -14.45 -21.66
C ALA A 74 3.46 -15.54 -20.57
N LYS A 75 3.77 -16.78 -20.93
CA LYS A 75 3.81 -17.89 -19.97
C LYS A 75 5.25 -18.11 -19.50
N ALA A 76 5.41 -18.33 -18.21
CA ALA A 76 6.64 -18.84 -17.63
C ALA A 76 6.84 -20.32 -17.99
N GLU A 77 7.99 -20.86 -17.60
CA GLU A 77 8.38 -22.25 -17.88
C GLU A 77 7.41 -23.28 -17.27
N ASP A 78 6.70 -22.91 -16.20
CA ASP A 78 5.69 -23.75 -15.55
C ASP A 78 4.30 -23.64 -16.20
N GLY A 79 4.20 -22.95 -17.35
CA GLY A 79 2.96 -22.77 -18.12
C GLY A 79 1.99 -21.73 -17.54
N LYS A 80 2.32 -21.12 -16.40
CA LYS A 80 1.53 -20.06 -15.77
C LYS A 80 1.91 -18.69 -16.32
N PRO A 81 1.07 -17.67 -16.18
CA PRO A 81 1.44 -16.31 -16.57
C PRO A 81 2.73 -15.86 -15.87
N VAL A 82 3.65 -15.22 -16.59
CA VAL A 82 4.94 -14.72 -16.04
C VAL A 82 4.72 -13.83 -14.83
N TRP A 83 3.67 -13.02 -14.86
CA TRP A 83 3.25 -12.16 -13.78
C TRP A 83 1.75 -11.92 -13.88
N ALA A 84 1.10 -11.62 -12.76
CA ALA A 84 -0.32 -11.31 -12.79
C ALA A 84 -0.55 -9.85 -13.21
N ALA A 85 -1.24 -9.67 -14.34
CA ALA A 85 -1.69 -8.36 -14.79
C ALA A 85 -2.69 -7.74 -13.79
N SER A 86 -2.72 -6.42 -13.75
CA SER A 86 -3.59 -5.64 -12.87
C SER A 86 -4.38 -4.62 -13.68
N ARG A 87 -5.36 -3.94 -13.07
CA ARG A 87 -6.13 -2.91 -13.80
C ARG A 87 -5.26 -1.78 -14.33
N ARG A 88 -4.14 -1.49 -13.68
CA ARG A 88 -3.30 -0.33 -13.98
C ARG A 88 -2.11 -0.66 -14.86
N PHE A 89 -1.75 -1.93 -14.95
CA PHE A 89 -0.43 -2.34 -15.38
C PHE A 89 -0.47 -3.72 -16.02
N SER A 90 0.27 -3.88 -17.11
CA SER A 90 0.50 -5.19 -17.73
C SER A 90 1.31 -6.11 -16.81
N ALA A 91 1.43 -7.38 -17.19
CA ALA A 91 2.24 -8.35 -16.48
C ALA A 91 3.73 -7.95 -16.47
N GLU A 92 4.26 -7.56 -17.63
CA GLU A 92 5.66 -7.19 -17.84
C GLU A 92 6.01 -5.94 -17.03
N GLU A 93 5.21 -4.88 -17.14
CA GLU A 93 5.40 -3.66 -16.36
C GLU A 93 5.28 -3.94 -14.86
N GLY A 94 4.35 -4.83 -14.47
CA GLY A 94 4.14 -5.26 -13.10
C GLY A 94 5.38 -5.94 -12.51
N ALA A 95 5.95 -6.87 -13.28
CA ALA A 95 7.16 -7.59 -12.91
C ALA A 95 8.38 -6.66 -12.84
N GLU A 96 8.54 -5.76 -13.81
CA GLU A 96 9.64 -4.81 -13.88
C GLU A 96 9.64 -3.89 -12.66
N ARG A 97 8.52 -3.22 -12.35
CA ARG A 97 8.45 -2.34 -11.16
C ARG A 97 8.69 -3.07 -9.85
N GLN A 98 8.24 -4.32 -9.76
CA GLN A 98 8.48 -5.12 -8.58
C GLN A 98 9.96 -5.50 -8.46
N PHE A 99 10.60 -5.85 -9.58
CA PHE A 99 12.03 -6.11 -9.65
C PHE A 99 12.87 -4.88 -9.28
N GLU A 100 12.52 -3.69 -9.78
CA GLU A 100 13.23 -2.46 -9.44
C GLU A 100 13.21 -2.17 -7.94
N ARG A 101 12.08 -2.45 -7.27
CA ARG A 101 11.92 -2.21 -5.84
C ARG A 101 12.58 -3.28 -4.98
N ASP A 102 12.39 -4.55 -5.33
CA ASP A 102 12.66 -5.67 -4.43
C ASP A 102 13.70 -6.65 -5.00
N GLY A 103 14.08 -6.55 -6.27
CA GLY A 103 14.94 -7.52 -6.96
C GLY A 103 16.32 -7.71 -6.34
N ALA A 104 16.95 -6.62 -5.90
CA ALA A 104 18.24 -6.66 -5.23
C ALA A 104 18.19 -7.45 -3.90
N THR A 105 17.09 -7.35 -3.16
CA THR A 105 16.86 -8.05 -1.88
C THR A 105 16.82 -9.58 -2.04
N PHE A 106 16.61 -10.06 -3.27
CA PHE A 106 16.60 -11.49 -3.62
C PHE A 106 17.77 -11.89 -4.50
N ASP A 107 18.83 -11.09 -4.59
CA ASP A 107 20.01 -11.36 -5.44
C ASP A 107 19.63 -11.59 -6.92
N ALA A 108 18.58 -10.93 -7.40
CA ALA A 108 18.19 -11.00 -8.80
C ALA A 108 18.88 -9.87 -9.58
N LYS A 109 19.54 -10.22 -10.69
CA LYS A 109 20.20 -9.25 -11.57
C LYS A 109 19.33 -8.81 -12.75
N THR A 110 18.26 -9.55 -13.02
CA THR A 110 17.33 -9.29 -14.12
C THR A 110 15.90 -9.54 -13.67
N VAL A 111 14.92 -8.91 -14.35
CA VAL A 111 13.48 -9.13 -14.13
C VAL A 111 13.15 -10.62 -14.22
N ASP A 112 13.67 -11.30 -15.23
CA ASP A 112 13.44 -12.72 -15.48
C ASP A 112 14.01 -13.63 -14.35
N GLN A 113 15.18 -13.32 -13.79
CA GLN A 113 15.67 -14.02 -12.58
C GLN A 113 14.75 -13.81 -11.37
N TYR A 114 14.25 -12.59 -11.21
CA TYR A 114 13.35 -12.25 -10.12
C TYR A 114 11.98 -12.94 -10.25
N VAL A 115 11.41 -12.93 -11.46
CA VAL A 115 10.17 -13.65 -11.79
C VAL A 115 10.31 -15.14 -11.53
N ARG A 116 11.41 -15.77 -11.96
CA ARG A 116 11.70 -17.18 -11.65
C ARG A 116 11.75 -17.45 -10.15
N LYS A 117 12.41 -16.59 -9.36
CA LYS A 117 12.46 -16.72 -7.89
C LYS A 117 11.07 -16.59 -7.26
N ALA A 118 10.25 -15.66 -7.76
CA ALA A 118 8.87 -15.49 -7.31
C ALA A 118 8.01 -16.72 -7.61
N HIS A 119 8.09 -17.27 -8.83
CA HIS A 119 7.42 -18.52 -9.21
C HIS A 119 7.90 -19.71 -8.36
N ALA A 120 9.20 -19.83 -8.13
CA ALA A 120 9.76 -20.87 -7.26
C ALA A 120 9.19 -20.79 -5.84
N PHE A 121 9.11 -19.59 -5.26
CA PHE A 121 8.58 -19.39 -3.92
C PHE A 121 7.08 -19.71 -3.83
N VAL A 122 6.25 -19.25 -4.77
CA VAL A 122 4.80 -19.51 -4.71
C VAL A 122 4.42 -20.92 -5.15
N GLY A 123 5.21 -21.56 -6.02
CA GLY A 123 5.00 -22.93 -6.48
C GLY A 123 5.52 -23.98 -5.49
N HIS A 124 6.64 -23.70 -4.84
CA HIS A 124 7.30 -24.60 -3.89
C HIS A 124 7.75 -23.82 -2.64
N PRO A 125 6.79 -23.36 -1.81
CA PRO A 125 7.12 -22.57 -0.63
C PRO A 125 7.96 -23.39 0.37
N PRO A 126 8.94 -22.78 1.05
CA PRO A 126 9.70 -23.44 2.10
C PRO A 126 8.80 -23.99 3.22
N LYS A 127 9.26 -25.03 3.92
CA LYS A 127 8.55 -25.59 5.07
C LYS A 127 8.41 -24.53 6.17
N GLY A 128 7.19 -24.37 6.69
CA GLY A 128 6.87 -23.35 7.68
C GLY A 128 6.30 -22.06 7.09
N THR A 129 6.18 -21.96 5.77
CA THR A 129 5.47 -20.86 5.10
C THR A 129 4.00 -20.85 5.52
N LEU A 130 3.55 -19.70 6.02
CA LEU A 130 2.15 -19.42 6.34
C LEU A 130 1.42 -19.03 5.07
N THR A 131 0.19 -19.53 4.90
CA THR A 131 -0.62 -19.28 3.71
C THR A 131 -2.01 -18.81 4.07
N LEU A 132 -2.55 -17.87 3.27
CA LEU A 132 -3.91 -17.36 3.42
C LEU A 132 -4.54 -17.15 2.05
N THR A 133 -5.60 -17.88 1.75
CA THR A 133 -6.38 -17.67 0.52
C THR A 133 -7.45 -16.62 0.76
N ARG A 134 -7.43 -15.57 -0.06
CA ARG A 134 -8.44 -14.49 -0.05
C ARG A 134 -9.70 -14.92 -0.78
N LYS A 135 -10.81 -14.22 -0.52
CA LYS A 135 -12.09 -14.46 -1.22
C LYS A 135 -12.03 -14.26 -2.73
N ASN A 136 -11.08 -13.48 -3.25
CA ASN A 136 -10.89 -13.29 -4.69
C ASN A 136 -10.11 -14.42 -5.38
N GLY A 137 -9.67 -15.43 -4.61
CA GLY A 137 -8.87 -16.56 -5.08
C GLY A 137 -7.36 -16.33 -5.08
N ASP A 138 -6.89 -15.14 -4.70
CA ASP A 138 -5.45 -14.93 -4.50
C ASP A 138 -4.97 -15.65 -3.25
N THR A 139 -3.74 -16.16 -3.29
CA THR A 139 -3.10 -16.77 -2.13
C THR A 139 -1.92 -15.94 -1.67
N LEU A 140 -1.89 -15.64 -0.39
CA LEU A 140 -0.80 -14.98 0.30
C LEU A 140 0.12 -16.03 0.88
N PHE A 141 1.41 -15.77 0.82
CA PHE A 141 2.47 -16.61 1.33
C PHE A 141 3.38 -15.76 2.20
N TYR A 142 3.74 -16.26 3.38
CA TYR A 142 4.72 -15.63 4.24
C TYR A 142 5.63 -16.68 4.87
N ASP A 143 6.92 -16.62 4.57
CA ASP A 143 7.92 -17.42 5.25
C ASP A 143 8.51 -16.63 6.43
N PRO A 144 8.27 -17.04 7.68
CA PRO A 144 8.84 -16.39 8.85
C PRO A 144 10.36 -16.53 8.96
N LYS A 145 10.95 -17.55 8.33
CA LYS A 145 12.38 -17.85 8.45
C LYS A 145 13.22 -16.88 7.63
N ASP A 146 12.94 -16.77 6.33
CA ASP A 146 13.66 -15.87 5.43
C ASP A 146 13.00 -14.48 5.32
N ASN A 147 11.92 -14.27 6.07
CA ASN A 147 11.10 -13.06 6.08
C ASN A 147 10.65 -12.68 4.67
N VAL A 148 10.04 -13.62 3.95
CA VAL A 148 9.61 -13.42 2.56
C VAL A 148 8.09 -13.44 2.49
N PHE A 149 7.51 -12.37 1.96
CA PHE A 149 6.09 -12.28 1.67
C PHE A 149 5.86 -12.30 0.17
N ALA A 150 4.87 -13.06 -0.29
CA ALA A 150 4.43 -13.05 -1.68
C ALA A 150 2.91 -13.18 -1.81
N VAL A 151 2.40 -12.77 -2.96
CA VAL A 151 1.00 -13.00 -3.35
C VAL A 151 0.99 -13.64 -4.73
N ALA A 152 0.19 -14.69 -4.91
CA ALA A 152 -0.10 -15.26 -6.22
C ALA A 152 -1.59 -15.13 -6.55
N SER A 153 -1.91 -15.01 -7.83
CA SER A 153 -3.29 -15.12 -8.31
C SER A 153 -3.80 -16.55 -8.17
N LYS A 154 -5.11 -16.75 -8.37
CA LYS A 154 -5.72 -18.10 -8.44
C LYS A 154 -5.07 -19.00 -9.50
N ASP A 155 -4.51 -18.40 -10.56
CA ASP A 155 -3.84 -19.09 -11.66
C ASP A 155 -2.36 -19.39 -11.34
N GLY A 156 -1.93 -19.06 -10.11
CA GLY A 156 -0.57 -19.25 -9.61
C GLY A 156 0.45 -18.25 -10.14
N ALA A 157 0.00 -17.18 -10.82
CA ALA A 157 0.89 -16.11 -11.29
C ALA A 157 1.28 -15.18 -10.13
N PRO A 158 2.58 -14.95 -9.87
CA PRO A 158 3.02 -14.00 -8.85
C PRO A 158 2.48 -12.59 -9.13
N ARG A 159 2.05 -11.92 -8.05
CA ARG A 159 1.60 -10.51 -8.03
C ARG A 159 2.62 -9.60 -7.36
N THR A 160 3.28 -10.11 -6.33
CA THR A 160 4.30 -9.39 -5.57
C THR A 160 5.14 -10.40 -4.80
N MET A 161 6.38 -10.03 -4.50
CA MET A 161 7.26 -10.75 -3.59
C MET A 161 8.23 -9.73 -2.96
N PHE A 162 8.39 -9.70 -1.65
CA PHE A 162 9.28 -8.76 -0.97
C PHE A 162 9.59 -9.23 0.46
N LYS A 163 10.53 -8.57 1.12
CA LYS A 163 10.80 -8.80 2.55
C LYS A 163 10.19 -7.66 3.37
N PRO A 164 9.15 -7.91 4.20
CA PRO A 164 8.55 -6.84 5.00
C PRO A 164 9.47 -6.42 6.14
N ASP A 165 9.59 -5.12 6.40
CA ASP A 165 10.40 -4.59 7.51
C ASP A 165 9.87 -5.05 8.89
N ASP A 166 8.55 -5.16 9.01
CA ASP A 166 7.84 -5.53 10.25
C ASP A 166 7.81 -7.06 10.50
N GLY A 167 8.32 -7.88 9.57
CA GLY A 167 8.32 -9.33 9.69
C GLY A 167 6.94 -9.93 9.99
N MET A 168 6.85 -10.73 11.05
CA MET A 168 5.60 -11.42 11.45
C MET A 168 4.45 -10.44 11.72
N ALA A 169 4.74 -9.23 12.22
CA ALA A 169 3.70 -8.24 12.45
C ALA A 169 3.04 -7.78 11.13
N TYR A 170 3.77 -7.83 10.00
CA TYR A 170 3.16 -7.61 8.68
C TYR A 170 2.14 -8.70 8.33
N TRP A 171 2.47 -9.96 8.59
CA TRP A 171 1.59 -11.10 8.34
C TRP A 171 0.28 -11.01 9.14
N GLU A 172 0.38 -10.71 10.44
CA GLU A 172 -0.80 -10.55 11.30
C GLU A 172 -1.69 -9.41 10.81
N LYS A 173 -1.11 -8.27 10.40
CA LYS A 173 -1.87 -7.17 9.77
C LYS A 173 -2.59 -7.61 8.48
N GLN A 174 -2.01 -8.52 7.69
CA GLN A 174 -2.66 -9.05 6.48
C GLN A 174 -3.87 -9.93 6.83
N LYS A 175 -3.75 -10.79 7.84
CA LYS A 175 -4.86 -11.62 8.33
C LYS A 175 -6.02 -10.76 8.83
N ASP A 176 -5.74 -9.80 9.70
CA ASP A 176 -6.75 -8.90 10.28
C ASP A 176 -7.49 -8.12 9.19
N ARG A 177 -6.76 -7.68 8.15
CA ARG A 177 -7.35 -6.97 7.01
C ARG A 177 -8.31 -7.85 6.23
N GLU A 178 -7.96 -9.12 6.01
CA GLU A 178 -8.81 -10.05 5.28
C GLU A 178 -10.07 -10.42 6.08
N GLU A 179 -9.96 -10.58 7.39
CA GLU A 179 -11.09 -10.83 8.29
C GLU A 179 -12.06 -9.64 8.29
N ARG A 180 -11.56 -8.40 8.44
CA ARG A 180 -12.38 -7.18 8.39
C ARG A 180 -13.03 -6.96 7.03
N SER A 181 -12.32 -7.28 5.94
CA SER A 181 -12.87 -7.24 4.59
C SER A 181 -14.02 -8.24 4.44
N SER A 182 -13.87 -9.41 5.03
CA SER A 182 -14.86 -10.48 5.02
C SER A 182 -16.13 -10.12 5.79
N SER A 183 -16.01 -9.49 6.98
CA SER A 183 -17.15 -9.10 7.81
C SER A 183 -17.92 -7.89 7.26
N ARG A 184 -17.22 -6.91 6.65
CA ARG A 184 -17.86 -5.75 6.03
C ARG A 184 -18.69 -6.10 4.79
N ARG A 185 -18.31 -7.16 4.06
CA ARG A 185 -19.10 -7.62 2.91
C ARG A 185 -20.33 -8.41 3.36
N SER A 186 -20.23 -9.22 4.42
CA SER A 186 -21.40 -9.95 4.93
C SER A 186 -22.46 -9.04 5.52
N SER A 187 -22.07 -7.93 6.17
CA SER A 187 -23.06 -6.98 6.69
C SER A 187 -23.84 -6.28 5.57
N ARG A 188 -23.15 -5.83 4.50
CA ARG A 188 -23.80 -5.19 3.35
C ARG A 188 -24.80 -6.11 2.65
N SER A 189 -24.45 -7.38 2.48
CA SER A 189 -25.37 -8.35 1.88
C SER A 189 -26.61 -8.63 2.74
N ALA A 190 -26.55 -8.45 4.07
CA ALA A 190 -27.70 -8.62 4.94
C ALA A 190 -28.65 -7.40 4.92
N ASP A 191 -28.14 -6.21 4.61
CA ASP A 191 -28.93 -4.98 4.50
C ASP A 191 -29.67 -4.85 3.15
N ASP A 192 -29.20 -5.51 2.08
CA ASP A 192 -29.85 -5.52 0.76
C ASP A 192 -30.99 -6.56 0.64
N ASP A 193 -31.08 -7.52 1.57
CA ASP A 193 -32.10 -8.60 1.61
C ASP A 193 -33.23 -8.35 2.65
N ALA A 194 -33.28 -7.18 3.27
CA ALA A 194 -34.29 -6.77 4.28
C ALA A 194 -35.20 -5.65 3.79
#